data_AF-A0AAU6BY82-F1
#
_entry.id   AF-A0AAU6BY82-F1
#
_cell.length_a   1.000
_cell.length_b   1.000
_cell.length_c   1.000
_cell.angle_alpha   90.00
_cell.angle_beta   90.00
_cell.angle_gamma   90.00
#
_symmetry.space_group_name_H-M   'P 1'
#
loop_
_entity.id
_entity.type
_entity.pdbx_description
1 polymer ?
#
loop_
_entity_poly.entity_id
_entity_poly.type
_entity_poly.pdbx_seq_one_letter_code
_entity_poly.pdbx_strand_id
1 'polypeptide(L)'
;MINDIAAAVLGCGAVGWLVWRGFCTEPGAFGSWPMFANIGAYRVRLHDVRDGQPVYPWQYEVRQDYFNSPEELGSLVSYLNEEHGRRVVGEGVILTHFDHIRIVVRNGRILRA
;
A
#
# COMPACT_ATOMS: atom_id res chain seq x y z
N MET A 1 41.69 -17.24 4.59
CA MET A 1 41.91 -16.47 3.34
C MET A 1 40.93 -16.83 2.24
N ILE A 2 40.94 -18.04 1.65
CA ILE A 2 40.00 -18.39 0.56
C ILE A 2 38.54 -18.34 1.05
N ASN A 3 38.26 -18.82 2.26
CA ASN A 3 36.92 -18.76 2.85
C ASN A 3 36.44 -17.34 3.15
N ASP A 4 37.34 -16.42 3.49
CA ASP A 4 36.99 -15.02 3.79
C ASP A 4 36.65 -14.25 2.50
N ILE A 5 37.39 -14.53 1.43
CA ILE A 5 37.11 -13.98 0.09
C ILE A 5 35.78 -14.53 -0.43
N ALA A 6 35.53 -15.83 -0.26
CA ALA A 6 34.26 -16.45 -0.65
C ALA A 6 33.06 -15.85 0.14
N ALA A 7 33.21 -15.64 1.45
CA ALA A 7 32.19 -15.01 2.27
C ALA A 7 31.92 -13.56 1.85
N ALA A 8 32.97 -12.80 1.53
CA ALA A 8 32.84 -11.42 1.06
C ALA A 8 32.09 -11.34 -0.29
N VAL A 9 32.43 -12.23 -1.25
CA VAL A 9 31.76 -12.29 -2.55
C VAL A 9 30.28 -12.66 -2.40
N LEU A 10 29.96 -13.63 -1.55
CA LEU A 10 28.57 -14.01 -1.25
C LEU A 10 27.81 -12.86 -0.57
N GLY A 11 28.44 -12.15 0.35
CA GLY A 11 27.87 -10.98 1.02
C GLY A 11 27.55 -9.86 0.03
N CYS A 12 28.50 -9.51 -0.84
CA CYS A 12 28.28 -8.50 -1.89
C CYS A 12 27.19 -8.93 -2.88
N GLY A 13 27.17 -10.22 -3.28
CA GLY A 13 26.13 -10.77 -4.15
C GLY A 13 24.74 -10.71 -3.51
N ALA A 14 24.64 -11.05 -2.22
CA ALA A 14 23.40 -10.93 -1.46
C ALA A 14 22.93 -9.47 -1.41
N VAL A 15 23.80 -8.54 -1.00
CA VAL A 15 23.45 -7.10 -0.96
C VAL A 15 23.03 -6.59 -2.33
N GLY A 16 23.75 -6.95 -3.40
CA GLY A 16 23.39 -6.58 -4.77
C GLY A 16 22.01 -7.12 -5.18
N TRP A 17 21.70 -8.36 -4.82
CA TRP A 17 20.38 -8.95 -5.05
C TRP A 17 19.26 -8.26 -4.25
N LEU A 18 19.50 -7.92 -2.97
CA LEU A 18 18.55 -7.18 -2.14
C LEU A 18 18.27 -5.78 -2.74
N VAL A 19 19.30 -5.08 -3.19
CA VAL A 19 19.17 -3.75 -3.84
C VAL A 19 18.40 -3.86 -5.15
N TRP A 20 18.77 -4.81 -6.02
CA TRP A 20 18.06 -5.03 -7.27
C TRP A 20 16.57 -5.34 -7.04
N ARG A 21 16.25 -6.19 -6.07
CA ARG A 21 14.86 -6.50 -5.69
C ARG A 21 14.13 -5.31 -5.06
N GLY A 22 14.81 -4.49 -4.28
CA GLY A 22 14.21 -3.31 -3.66
C GLY A 22 13.89 -2.18 -4.65
N PHE A 23 14.73 -1.98 -5.66
CA PHE A 23 14.67 -0.80 -6.53
C PHE A 23 14.35 -1.08 -8.00
N CYS A 24 14.62 -2.28 -8.50
CA CYS A 24 14.52 -2.62 -9.93
C CYS A 24 13.43 -3.66 -10.25
N THR A 25 12.79 -4.25 -9.25
CA THR A 25 11.59 -5.08 -9.45
C THR A 25 10.33 -4.33 -9.05
N GLU A 26 9.18 -4.84 -9.47
CA GLU A 26 7.89 -4.24 -9.13
C GLU A 26 7.78 -3.97 -7.62
N PRO A 27 7.20 -2.84 -7.20
CA PRO A 27 7.19 -2.43 -5.80
C PRO A 27 6.58 -3.48 -4.85
N GLY A 28 5.69 -4.34 -5.35
CA GLY A 28 5.16 -5.49 -4.60
C GLY A 28 6.17 -6.61 -4.32
N ALA A 29 7.29 -6.68 -5.04
CA ALA A 29 8.34 -7.67 -4.84
C ALA A 29 9.08 -7.48 -3.50
N PHE A 30 9.13 -6.26 -2.98
CA PHE A 30 9.64 -5.97 -1.65
C PHE A 30 8.67 -6.46 -0.55
N GLY A 31 7.36 -6.22 -0.73
CA GLY A 31 6.32 -6.72 0.16
C GLY A 31 6.20 -8.25 0.21
N SER A 32 6.76 -8.96 -0.77
CA SER A 32 6.75 -10.43 -0.80
C SER A 32 7.66 -11.12 0.22
N TRP A 33 8.57 -10.40 0.87
CA TRP A 33 9.44 -11.01 1.87
C TRP A 33 8.68 -11.22 3.18
N PRO A 34 8.89 -12.36 3.89
CA PRO A 34 8.18 -12.64 5.13
C PRO A 34 8.31 -11.54 6.20
N MET A 35 9.46 -10.86 6.24
CA MET A 35 9.69 -9.73 7.15
C MET A 35 8.89 -8.47 6.81
N PHE A 36 8.35 -8.37 5.59
CA PHE A 36 7.60 -7.23 5.07
C PHE A 36 6.15 -7.60 4.69
N ALA A 37 5.69 -8.81 5.02
CA ALA A 37 4.35 -9.29 4.67
C ALA A 37 3.21 -8.43 5.26
N ASN A 38 3.50 -7.67 6.33
CA ASN A 38 2.57 -6.75 6.97
C ASN A 38 2.74 -5.28 6.53
N ILE A 39 3.68 -4.99 5.62
CA ILE A 39 3.84 -3.64 5.06
C ILE A 39 2.86 -3.48 3.90
N GLY A 40 1.79 -2.74 4.15
CA GLY A 40 0.87 -2.26 3.12
C GLY A 40 1.20 -0.82 2.73
N ALA A 41 1.02 -0.50 1.45
CA ALA A 41 1.11 0.86 0.97
C ALA A 41 0.00 1.13 -0.02
N TYR A 42 -0.67 2.26 0.15
CA TYR A 42 -1.75 2.68 -0.73
C TYR A 42 -1.63 4.17 -1.01
N ARG A 43 -2.16 4.58 -2.16
CA ARG A 43 -2.31 5.99 -2.52
C ARG A 43 -3.72 6.18 -3.03
N VAL A 44 -4.54 6.91 -2.28
CA VAL A 44 -5.89 7.30 -2.70
C VAL A 44 -6.01 8.81 -2.78
N ARG A 45 -6.74 9.27 -3.80
CA ARG A 45 -7.23 10.65 -3.90
C ARG A 45 -8.72 10.61 -3.68
N LEU A 46 -9.17 11.09 -2.53
CA LEU A 46 -10.57 11.08 -2.13
C LEU A 46 -11.12 12.49 -2.18
N HIS A 47 -12.39 12.60 -2.58
CA HIS A 47 -13.17 13.82 -2.57
C HIS A 47 -14.52 13.54 -1.89
N ASP A 48 -15.00 14.47 -1.09
CA ASP A 48 -16.36 14.39 -0.57
C ASP A 48 -17.37 14.71 -1.68
N VAL A 49 -18.39 13.88 -1.81
CA VAL A 49 -19.47 13.99 -2.79
C VAL A 49 -20.30 15.26 -2.59
N ARG A 50 -20.41 15.76 -1.36
CA ARG A 50 -21.28 16.89 -1.01
C ARG A 50 -20.69 18.23 -1.42
N ASP A 51 -19.42 18.46 -1.09
CA ASP A 51 -18.74 19.75 -1.24
C ASP A 51 -17.57 19.72 -2.24
N GLY A 52 -17.21 18.53 -2.76
CA GLY A 52 -16.11 18.32 -3.70
C GLY A 52 -14.72 18.48 -3.06
N GLN A 53 -14.64 18.72 -1.75
CA GLN A 53 -13.37 19.01 -1.09
C GLN A 53 -12.49 17.76 -1.02
N PRO A 54 -11.17 17.92 -1.15
CA PRO A 54 -10.24 16.81 -0.99
C PRO A 54 -10.29 16.30 0.45
N VAL A 55 -10.42 14.98 0.60
CA VAL A 55 -10.40 14.30 1.89
C VAL A 55 -9.06 13.61 2.05
N TYR A 56 -8.34 13.97 3.10
CA TYR A 56 -7.06 13.34 3.46
C TYR A 56 -7.29 12.34 4.60
N PRO A 57 -7.21 11.02 4.35
CA PRO A 57 -7.42 9.99 5.38
C PRO A 57 -6.57 10.21 6.64
N TRP A 58 -5.35 10.71 6.47
CA TRP A 58 -4.39 10.97 7.55
C TRP A 58 -4.78 12.09 8.51
N GLN A 59 -5.79 12.90 8.17
CA GLN A 59 -6.34 13.88 9.11
C GLN A 59 -7.26 13.25 10.15
N TYR A 60 -7.63 11.98 9.95
CA TYR A 60 -8.53 11.24 10.82
C TYR A 60 -7.75 10.18 11.60
N GLU A 61 -8.11 9.98 12.87
CA GLU A 61 -7.59 8.87 13.68
C GLU A 61 -8.28 7.57 13.27
N VAL A 62 -7.77 6.98 12.18
CA VAL A 62 -8.29 5.71 11.66
C VAL A 62 -7.96 4.60 12.64
N ARG A 63 -8.93 3.72 12.94
CA ARG A 63 -8.76 2.60 13.88
C ARG A 63 -7.84 1.48 13.37
N GLN A 64 -7.39 1.56 12.12
CA GLN A 64 -6.56 0.56 11.46
C GLN A 64 -5.23 1.16 11.08
N ASP A 65 -4.16 0.49 11.50
CA ASP A 65 -2.78 0.93 11.26
C ASP A 65 -2.26 0.55 9.86
N TYR A 66 -2.91 -0.39 9.18
CA TYR A 66 -2.48 -0.88 7.86
C TYR A 66 -3.63 -1.24 6.94
N PHE A 67 -3.40 -1.06 5.63
CA PHE A 67 -4.30 -1.45 4.54
C PHE A 67 -3.48 -2.14 3.45
N ASN A 68 -3.68 -3.45 3.27
CA ASN A 68 -2.98 -4.27 2.29
C ASN A 68 -3.92 -4.85 1.21
N SER A 69 -5.23 -4.62 1.33
CA SER A 69 -6.24 -5.17 0.43
C SER A 69 -7.34 -4.13 0.10
N PRO A 70 -8.01 -4.26 -1.06
CA PRO A 70 -9.17 -3.43 -1.38
C PRO A 70 -10.29 -3.52 -0.34
N GLU A 71 -10.47 -4.69 0.27
CA GLU A 71 -11.47 -4.95 1.30
C GLU A 71 -11.16 -4.19 2.58
N GLU A 72 -9.91 -4.23 3.05
CA GLU A 72 -9.46 -3.43 4.19
C GLU A 72 -9.61 -1.94 3.92
N LEU A 73 -9.25 -1.47 2.72
CA LEU A 73 -9.42 -0.06 2.38
C LEU A 73 -10.91 0.35 2.31
N GLY A 74 -11.82 -0.61 2.12
CA GLY A 74 -13.25 -0.41 2.26
C GLY A 74 -13.66 -0.01 3.68
N SER A 75 -12.96 -0.49 4.70
CA SER A 75 -13.20 -0.10 6.09
C SER A 75 -12.92 1.39 6.32
N LEU A 76 -11.90 1.96 5.65
CA LEU A 76 -11.59 3.39 5.70
C LEU A 76 -12.75 4.23 5.14
N VAL A 77 -13.31 3.79 4.01
CA VAL A 77 -14.44 4.47 3.38
C VAL A 77 -15.68 4.39 4.26
N SER A 78 -15.95 3.22 4.86
CA SER A 78 -17.03 3.05 5.83
C SER A 78 -16.82 3.93 7.07
N TYR A 79 -15.61 3.96 7.64
CA TYR A 79 -15.25 4.78 8.79
C TYR A 79 -15.49 6.28 8.53
N LEU A 80 -15.05 6.79 7.38
CA LEU A 80 -15.27 8.19 7.00
C LEU A 80 -16.78 8.52 6.88
N ASN A 81 -17.58 7.57 6.40
CA ASN A 81 -19.02 7.76 6.26
C ASN A 81 -19.77 7.62 7.60
N GLU A 82 -19.42 6.63 8.42
CA GLU A 82 -20.13 6.28 9.66
C GLU A 82 -19.77 7.24 10.81
N GLU A 83 -18.48 7.51 11.00
CA GLU A 83 -18.00 8.30 12.15
C GLU A 83 -17.94 9.80 11.82
N HIS A 84 -17.66 10.15 10.56
CA HIS A 84 -17.49 11.55 10.13
C HIS A 84 -18.57 12.05 9.16
N GLY A 85 -19.52 11.20 8.77
CA GLY A 85 -20.61 11.57 7.85
C GLY A 85 -20.13 11.96 6.44
N ARG A 86 -18.87 11.65 6.09
CA ARG A 86 -18.22 12.03 4.84
C ARG A 86 -18.44 10.95 3.79
N ARG A 87 -19.21 11.26 2.75
CA ARG A 87 -19.40 10.36 1.61
C ARG A 87 -18.31 10.63 0.60
N VAL A 88 -17.34 9.72 0.50
CA VAL A 88 -16.17 9.91 -0.36
C VAL A 88 -16.26 9.14 -1.68
N VAL A 89 -15.70 9.74 -2.72
CA VAL A 89 -15.44 9.13 -4.04
C VAL A 89 -14.02 9.43 -4.46
N GLY A 90 -13.46 8.60 -5.34
CA GLY A 90 -12.07 8.80 -5.75
C GLY A 90 -11.46 7.65 -6.50
N GLU A 91 -10.15 7.75 -6.68
CA GLU A 91 -9.34 6.73 -7.34
C GLU A 91 -8.03 6.56 -6.58
N GLY A 92 -7.40 5.41 -6.78
CA GLY A 92 -6.15 5.12 -6.12
C GLY A 92 -5.48 3.85 -6.61
N VAL A 93 -4.40 3.53 -5.92
CA VAL A 93 -3.60 2.33 -6.14
C VAL A 93 -3.27 1.73 -4.79
N ILE A 94 -3.44 0.42 -4.67
CA ILE A 94 -2.97 -0.38 -3.53
C ILE A 94 -1.80 -1.22 -4.01
N LEU A 95 -0.70 -1.21 -3.27
CA LEU A 95 0.41 -2.13 -3.50
C LEU A 95 0.06 -3.49 -2.91
N THR A 96 0.15 -4.53 -3.73
CA THR A 96 -0.05 -5.93 -3.34
C THR A 96 1.26 -6.69 -3.44
N HIS A 97 1.26 -7.95 -2.98
CA HIS A 97 2.41 -8.81 -3.18
C HIS A 97 2.64 -8.98 -4.68
N PHE A 98 3.82 -8.55 -5.14
CA PHE A 98 4.27 -8.56 -6.54
C PHE A 98 3.51 -7.67 -7.54
N ASP A 99 2.58 -6.80 -7.14
CA ASP A 99 1.90 -5.92 -8.11
C ASP A 99 1.26 -4.69 -7.43
N HIS A 100 0.44 -3.97 -8.16
CA HIS A 100 -0.38 -2.86 -7.73
C HIS A 100 -1.77 -2.99 -8.33
N ILE A 101 -2.79 -2.85 -7.50
CA ILE A 101 -4.19 -2.88 -7.93
C ILE A 101 -4.69 -1.45 -8.01
N ARG A 102 -5.14 -1.05 -9.20
CA ARG A 102 -5.89 0.21 -9.36
C ARG A 102 -7.27 0.03 -8.76
N ILE A 103 -7.70 1.04 -8.01
CA ILE A 103 -8.97 1.04 -7.31
C ILE A 103 -9.75 2.30 -7.60
N VAL A 104 -11.08 2.17 -7.59
CA VAL A 104 -12.02 3.29 -7.64
C VAL A 104 -12.91 3.21 -6.42
N VAL A 105 -13.08 4.34 -5.74
CA VAL A 105 -14.02 4.50 -4.63
C VAL A 105 -15.29 5.12 -5.18
N ARG A 106 -16.41 4.37 -5.17
CA ARG A 106 -17.73 4.85 -5.60
C ARG A 106 -18.81 4.33 -4.65
N ASN A 107 -19.76 5.20 -4.31
CA ASN A 107 -20.92 4.85 -3.48
C ASN A 107 -20.54 4.16 -2.16
N GLY A 108 -19.47 4.61 -1.51
CA GLY A 108 -19.01 4.02 -0.24
C GLY A 108 -18.38 2.63 -0.40
N ARG A 109 -18.05 2.20 -1.62
CA ARG A 109 -17.40 0.91 -1.90
C ARG A 109 -16.14 1.09 -2.72
N ILE A 110 -15.23 0.14 -2.54
CA ILE A 110 -14.02 0.03 -3.33
C ILE A 110 -14.24 -1.01 -4.42
N LEU A 111 -13.97 -0.59 -5.66
CA LEU A 111 -14.04 -1.42 -6.84
C LEU A 111 -12.63 -1.50 -7.44
N ARG A 112 -12.27 -2.65 -8.01
CA ARG A 112 -11.07 -2.74 -8.84
C ARG A 112 -11.34 -1.98 -10.14
N ALA A 113 -10.40 -1.12 -10.52
CA ALA A 113 -10.49 -0.25 -11.70
C ALA A 113 -10.13 -0.99 -12.98
#